data_AF-A0A9X2XWW2-F1
#
_entry.id   AF-A0A9X2XWW2-F1
#
_cell.length_a   1.000
_cell.length_b   1.000
_cell.length_c   1.000
_cell.angle_alpha   90.00
_cell.angle_beta   90.00
_cell.angle_gamma   90.00
#
_symmetry.space_group_name_H-M   'P 1'
#
loop_
_entity.id
_entity.type
_entity.pdbx_description
1 polymer ?
#
loop_
_entity_poly.entity_id
_entity_poly.type
_entity_poly.pdbx_seq_one_letter_code
_entity_poly.pdbx_strand_id
1 'polypeptide(L)'
;MIRMERLERVRDIFVFVCYTGLAYVDVEQLTQDNIVIVIDGKKWIYTMREKTDGKSNIPLLPKALAILEKYRDYQRAKKNGKLLPVITNIKTNEYLKEIADICGIK
;
A
#
# COMPACT_ATOMS: atom_id res chain seq x y z
N MET A 1 0.25 -12.10 17.60
CA MET A 1 -0.06 -10.73 17.13
C MET A 1 1.25 -9.94 17.17
N ILE A 2 1.74 -9.46 16.03
CA ILE A 2 3.05 -8.77 15.94
C ILE A 2 2.94 -7.44 16.72
N ARG A 3 3.69 -7.31 17.83
CA ARG A 3 3.63 -6.16 18.76
C ARG A 3 4.58 -5.01 18.41
N MET A 4 5.11 -4.98 17.18
CA MET A 4 6.05 -3.94 16.73
C MET A 4 5.44 -3.14 15.59
N GLU A 5 5.16 -1.85 15.84
CA GLU A 5 4.54 -0.94 14.87
C GLU A 5 5.26 -0.90 13.51
N ARG A 6 6.60 -1.02 13.52
CA ARG A 6 7.42 -1.04 12.30
C ARG A 6 7.13 -2.24 11.40
N LEU A 7 6.95 -3.42 11.99
CA LEU A 7 6.65 -4.66 11.26
C LEU A 7 5.19 -4.68 10.83
N GLU A 8 4.29 -4.17 11.68
CA GLU A 8 2.89 -4.05 11.33
C GLU A 8 2.69 -3.17 10.10
N ARG A 9 3.39 -2.02 10.04
CA ARG A 9 3.35 -1.14 8.88
C ARG A 9 3.83 -1.82 7.60
N VAL A 10 4.95 -2.54 7.66
CA VAL A 10 5.46 -3.25 6.48
C VAL A 10 4.53 -4.38 6.05
N ARG A 11 3.98 -5.14 7.00
CA ARG A 11 2.94 -6.14 6.73
C ARG A 11 1.75 -5.52 6.02
N ASP A 12 1.23 -4.41 6.52
CA ASP A 12 0.03 -3.79 5.95
C ASP A 12 0.28 -3.26 4.54
N ILE A 13 1.42 -2.62 4.29
CA ILE A 13 1.80 -2.17 2.93
C ILE A 13 1.99 -3.37 2.00
N PHE A 14 2.64 -4.44 2.46
CA PHE A 14 2.82 -5.67 1.68
C PHE A 14 1.47 -6.31 1.33
N VAL A 15 0.57 -6.42 2.30
CA VAL A 15 -0.79 -6.93 2.08
C VAL A 15 -1.56 -6.05 1.11
N PHE A 16 -1.42 -4.73 1.19
CA PHE A 16 -2.02 -3.80 0.23
C PHE A 16 -1.51 -4.04 -1.20
N VAL A 17 -0.19 -4.24 -1.36
CA VAL A 17 0.42 -4.62 -2.64
C VAL A 17 -0.17 -5.94 -3.15
N CYS A 18 -0.33 -6.97 -2.30
CA CYS A 18 -0.93 -8.23 -2.71
C CYS A 18 -2.39 -8.09 -3.20
N TYR A 19 -3.19 -7.24 -2.57
CA TYR A 19 -4.59 -7.02 -2.97
C TYR A 19 -4.76 -6.12 -4.19
N THR A 20 -3.78 -5.26 -4.48
CA THR A 20 -3.86 -4.30 -5.60
C THR A 20 -3.04 -4.71 -6.81
N GLY A 21 -2.03 -5.58 -6.64
CA GLY A 21 -1.10 -5.96 -7.70
C GLY A 21 -0.19 -4.83 -8.18
N LEU A 22 -0.18 -3.69 -7.48
CA LEU A 22 0.69 -2.56 -7.79
C LEU A 22 2.13 -2.87 -7.40
N ALA A 23 3.09 -2.38 -8.19
CA ALA A 23 4.48 -2.43 -7.76
C ALA A 23 4.67 -1.55 -6.52
N TYR A 24 5.64 -1.90 -5.68
CA TYR A 24 5.94 -1.15 -4.46
C TYR A 24 6.15 0.35 -4.72
N VAL A 25 6.87 0.68 -5.81
CA VAL A 25 7.12 2.06 -6.24
C VAL A 25 5.84 2.79 -6.63
N ASP A 26 4.88 2.10 -7.27
CA ASP A 26 3.60 2.71 -7.63
C ASP A 26 2.79 3.02 -6.37
N VAL A 27 2.81 2.11 -5.38
CA VAL A 27 2.15 2.30 -4.08
C VAL A 27 2.77 3.46 -3.29
N GLU A 28 4.10 3.62 -3.36
CA GLU A 28 4.79 4.78 -2.76
C GLU A 28 4.33 6.11 -3.36
N GLN A 29 4.02 6.11 -4.66
CA GLN A 29 3.62 7.33 -5.36
C GLN A 29 2.13 7.67 -5.25
N LEU A 30 1.28 6.72 -4.85
CA LEU A 30 -0.17 6.92 -4.75
C LEU A 30 -0.56 8.12 -3.90
N THR A 31 -1.41 8.97 -4.48
CA THR A 31 -2.05 10.13 -3.85
C THR A 31 -3.57 9.97 -3.85
N GLN A 32 -4.26 10.87 -3.17
CA GLN A 32 -5.72 10.88 -3.12
C GLN A 32 -6.35 11.02 -4.51
N ASP A 33 -5.67 11.70 -5.45
CA ASP A 33 -6.13 11.91 -6.83
C ASP A 33 -6.18 10.62 -7.64
N ASN A 34 -5.45 9.59 -7.21
CA ASN A 34 -5.51 8.26 -7.83
C ASN A 34 -6.77 7.48 -7.41
N ILE A 35 -7.54 7.94 -6.42
CA ILE A 35 -8.73 7.23 -5.94
C ILE A 35 -9.99 7.79 -6.60
N VAL A 36 -10.67 6.96 -7.38
CA VAL A 36 -11.91 7.31 -8.08
C VAL A 36 -13.08 6.52 -7.50
N ILE A 37 -14.22 7.18 -7.31
CA ILE A 37 -15.48 6.54 -6.94
C ILE A 37 -16.31 6.37 -8.22
N VAL A 38 -16.66 5.14 -8.55
CA VAL A 38 -17.53 4.85 -9.71
C VAL A 38 -19.01 4.86 -9.30
N ILE A 39 -19.91 4.77 -10.29
CA ILE A 39 -21.37 4.90 -10.13
C ILE A 39 -21.95 3.98 -9.03
N ASP A 40 -21.40 2.78 -8.86
CA ASP A 40 -21.80 1.82 -7.81
C ASP A 40 -21.30 2.20 -6.39
N GLY A 41 -20.67 3.36 -6.20
CA GLY A 41 -20.03 3.77 -4.95
C GLY A 41 -18.72 3.03 -4.62
N LYS A 42 -18.28 2.12 -5.51
CA LYS A 42 -17.03 1.37 -5.35
C LYS A 42 -15.83 2.28 -5.62
N LYS A 43 -14.78 2.13 -4.81
CA LYS A 43 -13.51 2.84 -5.00
C LYS A 43 -12.58 2.05 -5.92
N TRP A 44 -11.87 2.76 -6.78
CA TRP A 44 -10.88 2.21 -7.70
C TRP A 44 -9.60 3.03 -7.60
N ILE A 45 -8.46 2.37 -7.81
CA ILE A 45 -7.19 3.04 -8.06
C ILE A 45 -7.06 3.21 -9.57
N TYR A 46 -6.83 4.44 -9.99
CA TYR A 46 -6.47 4.81 -11.35
C TYR A 46 -5.03 5.35 -11.34
N THR A 47 -4.12 4.65 -12.01
CA THR A 47 -2.73 5.09 -12.17
C THR A 47 -2.22 4.86 -13.59
N MET A 48 -1.35 5.76 -14.08
CA MET A 48 -0.57 5.55 -15.29
C MET A 48 0.81 5.02 -14.87
N ARG A 49 1.21 3.87 -15.41
CA ARG A 49 2.57 3.36 -15.18
C ARG A 49 3.59 4.24 -15.92
N GLU A 50 4.63 4.67 -15.23
CA GLU A 50 5.67 5.54 -15.82
C GLU A 50 6.52 4.86 -16.90
N LYS A 51 6.67 3.53 -16.87
CA LYS A 51 7.62 2.80 -17.75
C LYS A 51 7.00 2.11 -18.96
N THR A 52 5.69 1.96 -18.98
CA THR A 52 4.90 1.37 -20.07
C THR A 52 3.55 2.03 -19.98
N ASP A 53 3.04 2.57 -21.08
CA ASP A 53 1.80 3.37 -21.23
C ASP A 53 0.48 2.62 -20.85
N GLY A 54 0.58 1.58 -20.01
CA GLY A 54 -0.50 0.79 -19.48
C GLY A 54 -1.19 1.49 -18.31
N LYS A 55 -2.41 1.99 -18.57
CA LYS A 55 -3.36 2.43 -17.56
C LYS A 55 -3.73 1.24 -16.67
N SER A 56 -3.60 1.39 -15.36
CA SER A 56 -4.03 0.39 -14.38
C SER A 56 -5.29 0.86 -13.66
N ASN A 57 -6.38 0.14 -13.86
CA ASN A 57 -7.66 0.36 -13.20
C ASN A 57 -7.91 -0.81 -12.24
N ILE A 58 -7.70 -0.58 -10.95
CA ILE A 58 -7.70 -1.66 -9.95
C ILE A 58 -8.85 -1.42 -8.98
N PRO A 59 -9.78 -2.37 -8.81
CA PRO A 59 -10.83 -2.25 -7.81
C PRO A 59 -10.22 -2.31 -6.40
N LEU A 60 -10.59 -1.37 -5.53
CA LEU A 60 -10.16 -1.40 -4.13
C LEU A 60 -11.03 -2.38 -3.33
N LEU A 61 -10.48 -3.55 -3.07
CA LEU A 61 -11.11 -4.57 -2.26
C LEU A 61 -11.20 -4.15 -0.78
N PRO A 62 -12.15 -4.71 0.01
CA PRO A 62 -12.38 -4.31 1.40
C PRO A 62 -11.13 -4.34 2.28
N LYS A 63 -10.22 -5.31 2.06
CA LYS A 63 -8.97 -5.42 2.81
C LYS A 63 -7.99 -4.29 2.48
N ALA A 64 -7.87 -3.91 1.22
CA ALA A 64 -7.04 -2.77 0.81
C ALA A 64 -7.64 -1.45 1.32
N LEU A 65 -8.97 -1.30 1.30
CA LEU A 65 -9.66 -0.14 1.87
C LEU A 65 -9.44 0.01 3.37
N ALA A 66 -9.49 -1.08 4.13
CA ALA A 66 -9.23 -1.06 5.56
C ALA A 66 -7.81 -0.57 5.89
N ILE A 67 -6.83 -0.91 5.06
CA ILE A 67 -5.45 -0.44 5.21
C ILE A 67 -5.35 1.05 4.90
N LEU A 68 -5.99 1.53 3.82
CA LEU A 68 -6.04 2.97 3.51
C LEU A 68 -6.70 3.75 4.66
N GLU A 69 -7.77 3.22 5.24
CA GLU A 69 -8.46 3.86 6.36
C GLU A 69 -7.57 3.92 7.60
N LYS A 70 -6.90 2.82 7.94
CA LYS A 70 -5.97 2.73 9.08
C LYS A 70 -4.89 3.81 9.03
N TYR A 71 -4.42 4.16 7.83
CA TYR A 71 -3.35 5.14 7.64
C TYR A 71 -3.82 6.53 7.18
N ARG A 72 -5.14 6.76 7.09
CA ARG A 72 -5.71 8.03 6.60
C ARG A 72 -5.14 9.24 7.34
N ASP A 73 -4.95 9.14 8.65
CA ASP A 73 -4.45 10.23 9.50
C ASP A 73 -2.95 10.15 9.83
N TYR A 74 -2.21 9.28 9.13
CA TYR A 74 -0.78 9.12 9.39
C TYR A 74 0.01 10.34 8.90
N GLN A 75 0.51 11.12 9.87
CA GLN A 75 1.13 12.43 9.66
C GLN A 75 2.23 12.45 8.57
N ARG A 76 3.08 11.41 8.53
CA ARG A 76 4.16 11.34 7.54
C ARG A 76 3.64 11.18 6.12
N ALA A 77 2.58 10.40 5.93
CA ALA A 77 1.98 10.18 4.61
C ALA A 77 1.27 11.46 4.15
N LYS A 78 0.49 12.09 5.05
CA LYS A 78 -0.17 13.38 4.80
C LYS A 78 0.78 14.49 4.39
N LYS A 79 1.89 14.67 5.12
CA LYS A 79 2.90 15.72 4.81
C LYS A 79 3.48 15.59 3.41
N ASN A 80 3.54 14.36 2.89
CA ASN A 80 4.10 14.07 1.57
C ASN A 80 3.02 13.93 0.49
N GLY A 81 1.74 14.17 0.81
CA GLY A 81 0.62 13.98 -0.11
C GLY A 81 0.39 12.52 -0.53
N LYS A 82 0.91 11.55 0.24
CA LYS A 82 0.83 10.11 -0.08
C LYS A 82 -0.27 9.43 0.71
N LEU A 83 -0.85 8.36 0.15
CA LEU A 83 -1.90 7.57 0.81
C LEU A 83 -1.38 6.65 1.91
N LEU A 84 -0.16 6.16 1.78
CA LEU A 84 0.41 5.15 2.67
C LEU A 84 1.80 5.58 3.17
N PRO A 85 2.17 5.23 4.42
CA PRO A 85 3.47 5.57 5.00
C PRO A 85 4.56 4.59 4.56
N VAL A 86 4.82 4.56 3.26
CA VAL A 86 5.82 3.70 2.64
C VAL A 86 7.23 4.12 3.09
N ILE A 87 8.10 3.14 3.36
CA ILE A 87 9.50 3.38 3.74
C ILE A 87 10.45 3.01 2.60
N THR A 88 11.76 3.15 2.81
CA THR A 88 12.73 2.77 1.80
C THR A 88 12.63 1.27 1.50
N ASN A 89 12.75 0.91 0.21
CA ASN A 89 12.63 -0.48 -0.24
C ASN A 89 13.61 -1.42 0.48
N ILE A 90 14.82 -0.93 0.80
CA ILE A 90 15.83 -1.66 1.60
C ILE A 90 15.26 -2.05 2.97
N LYS A 91 14.70 -1.08 3.71
CA LYS A 91 14.14 -1.34 5.04
C LYS A 91 12.89 -2.21 4.99
N THR A 92 12.08 -2.05 3.94
CA THR A 92 10.94 -2.94 3.70
C THR A 92 11.40 -4.39 3.54
N ASN A 93 12.40 -4.65 2.71
CA ASN A 93 12.93 -6.01 2.51
C ASN A 93 13.55 -6.61 3.77
N GLU A 94 14.26 -5.81 4.58
CA GLU A 94 14.76 -6.25 5.90
C GLU A 94 13.60 -6.68 6.82
N TYR A 95 12.55 -5.87 6.92
CA TYR A 95 11.41 -6.17 7.79
C TYR A 95 10.54 -7.29 7.24
N LEU A 96 10.46 -7.49 5.92
CA LEU A 96 9.77 -8.65 5.34
C LEU A 96 10.48 -9.96 5.69
N LYS A 97 11.82 -9.98 5.69
CA LYS A 97 12.59 -11.14 6.15
C LYS A 97 12.31 -11.45 7.62
N GLU A 98 12.31 -10.42 8.47
CA GLU A 98 11.97 -10.59 9.89
C GLU A 98 10.53 -11.11 10.10
N ILE A 99 9.57 -10.61 9.30
CA ILE A 99 8.19 -11.13 9.31
C ILE A 99 8.16 -12.60 8.86
N ALA A 100 8.90 -12.96 7.81
CA ALA A 100 9.00 -14.33 7.33
C ALA A 100 9.57 -15.27 8.40
N ASP A 101 10.64 -14.86 9.09
CA ASP A 101 11.25 -15.59 10.20
C ASP A 101 10.25 -15.83 11.35
N ILE A 102 9.50 -14.78 11.74
CA ILE A 102 8.44 -14.89 12.77
C ILE A 102 7.33 -15.86 12.32
N CYS A 103 7.03 -15.90 11.03
CA CYS A 103 6.04 -16.80 10.45
C CYS A 103 6.59 -18.21 10.15
N GLY A 104 7.88 -18.46 10.35
CA GLY A 104 8.52 -19.75 10.04
C GLY A 104 8.65 -20.04 8.54
N ILE A 105 8.64 -19.01 7.69
CA ILE A 105 8.81 -19.12 6.24
C ILE A 105 10.31 -19.02 5.93
N LYS A 106 10.86 -20.03 5.24
CA LYS A 106 12.27 -20.12 4.83
C LYS A 106 12.42 -19.90 3.32
#